data_AF-A0A1W5XMV2-F1
#
_entry.id   AF-A0A1W5XMV2-F1
#
_cell.length_a   1.000
_cell.length_b   1.000
_cell.length_c   1.000
_cell.angle_alpha   90.00
_cell.angle_beta   90.00
_cell.angle_gamma   90.00
#
_symmetry.space_group_name_H-M   'P 1'
#
loop_
_entity.id
_entity.type
_entity.pdbx_description
1 polymer ?
#
loop_
_entity_poly.entity_id
_entity_poly.type
_entity_poly.pdbx_seq_one_letter_code
_entity_poly.pdbx_strand_id
1 'polypeptide(L)'
;MALPDTETILTAAGLVATAVVWAVERFLPGRKRIGYRVQMDTAIGMNPQDAHSLVQLRLLRRDQEISDATLALLRFENDGGKDIVRQDYQEPLTVEFTGRTVIGVEVPDANPADLVGMLTRNGGGLRHDGGRLFLPKVPLNKRNHFKLLVLLSGPGTDAGSEGGPTGGAGAVTVGGFLSGGRIRRNAQRWGPRKLSLALGGTFIVLLGLLGGLLLSGRVSPAPGTCAAGRLTIDGSTAFAPPMREIAHQYRARCADAEITVSGSGSLSGLGNLNREGKPATTEGPGFIAVSDVPAPPLYRRLEGDRVGVILLGLVANEKAGIDNLTSDQVRGIYDGTYTNWKQLHGNDLPIRLVSRDAASGTRRAFETSVLHRSEPGVVSSYDCGDKDRDERARLTRCEVNGTKSLLDAVDRVPGALGYAEGYAAAQRKHVVSVRLNGHEPDIEWGRQRDYPFWTVEYLYTYGRPEDGSLTAKFLAFMDSDTAKNIMRMYKHVPCADRQSLPATVCRP
;
A
#
# COMPACT_ATOMS: atom_id res chain seq x y z
N MET A 1 2.53 -5.15 35.92
CA MET A 1 1.59 -5.45 34.82
C MET A 1 1.85 -4.44 33.73
N ALA A 2 2.47 -4.85 32.62
CA ALA A 2 2.69 -3.98 31.48
C ALA A 2 1.34 -3.68 30.84
N LEU A 3 1.06 -2.40 30.54
CA LEU A 3 -0.09 -2.01 29.75
C LEU A 3 0.12 -2.55 28.32
N PRO A 4 -0.92 -3.13 27.68
CA PRO A 4 -0.80 -3.64 26.32
C PRO A 4 -0.44 -2.52 25.35
N ASP A 5 0.39 -2.85 24.35
CA ASP A 5 0.84 -1.92 23.33
C ASP A 5 -0.35 -1.29 22.58
N THR A 6 -0.19 -0.05 22.14
CA THR A 6 -1.25 0.69 21.44
C THR A 6 -1.75 -0.04 20.18
N GLU A 7 -0.88 -0.80 19.50
CA GLU A 7 -1.27 -1.68 18.39
C GLU A 7 -2.21 -2.82 18.81
N THR A 8 -2.02 -3.41 20.00
CA THR A 8 -2.90 -4.46 20.53
C THR A 8 -4.26 -3.89 20.94
N ILE A 9 -4.29 -2.66 21.47
CA ILE A 9 -5.54 -1.97 21.79
C ILE A 9 -6.31 -1.62 20.51
N LEU A 10 -5.63 -1.15 19.46
CA LEU A 10 -6.23 -0.81 18.17
C LEU A 10 -6.81 -2.03 17.44
N THR A 11 -6.05 -3.12 17.41
CA THR A 11 -6.53 -4.38 16.80
C THR A 11 -7.70 -4.98 17.58
N ALA A 12 -7.65 -4.95 18.92
CA ALA A 12 -8.78 -5.38 19.76
C ALA A 12 -10.03 -4.52 19.52
N ALA A 13 -9.88 -3.19 19.43
CA ALA A 13 -11.00 -2.29 19.14
C ALA A 13 -11.63 -2.54 17.76
N GLY A 14 -10.80 -2.77 16.73
CA GLY A 14 -11.27 -3.11 15.38
C GLY A 14 -12.04 -4.44 15.32
N LEU A 15 -11.57 -5.46 16.04
CA LEU A 15 -12.25 -6.76 16.13
C LEU A 15 -13.60 -6.65 16.85
N VAL A 16 -13.68 -5.89 17.94
CA VAL A 16 -14.94 -5.67 18.67
C VAL A 16 -15.95 -4.91 17.82
N ALA A 17 -15.52 -3.85 17.12
CA ALA A 17 -16.40 -3.10 16.23
C ALA A 17 -16.98 -3.98 15.11
N THR A 18 -16.14 -4.83 14.51
CA THR A 18 -16.57 -5.77 13.46
C THR A 18 -17.55 -6.81 14.01
N ALA A 19 -17.29 -7.36 15.20
CA ALA A 19 -18.16 -8.32 15.86
C ALA A 19 -19.54 -7.72 16.22
N VAL A 20 -19.59 -6.46 16.64
CA VAL A 20 -20.84 -5.76 16.94
C VAL A 20 -21.65 -5.52 15.67
N VAL A 21 -21.03 -5.09 14.58
CA VAL A 21 -21.73 -4.92 13.28
C VAL A 21 -22.30 -6.25 12.81
N TRP A 22 -21.50 -7.32 12.85
CA TRP A 22 -21.94 -8.66 12.50
C TRP A 22 -23.09 -9.15 13.40
N ALA A 23 -23.02 -8.91 14.71
CA ALA A 23 -24.07 -9.29 15.66
C ALA A 23 -25.38 -8.51 15.43
N VAL A 24 -25.30 -7.22 15.14
CA VAL A 24 -26.47 -6.38 14.80
C VAL A 24 -27.14 -6.89 13.53
N GLU A 25 -26.39 -7.26 12.50
CA GLU A 25 -26.95 -7.86 11.28
C GLU A 25 -27.52 -9.27 11.51
N ARG A 26 -26.89 -10.06 12.38
CA ARG A 26 -27.25 -11.46 12.63
C ARG A 26 -28.47 -11.60 13.55
N PHE A 27 -28.58 -10.77 14.58
CA PHE A 27 -29.52 -10.97 15.70
C PHE A 27 -30.72 -10.01 15.73
N LEU A 28 -30.76 -8.95 14.92
CA LEU A 28 -31.99 -8.13 14.79
C LEU A 28 -32.94 -8.74 13.74
N PRO A 29 -34.09 -9.32 14.14
CA PRO A 29 -34.97 -9.98 13.20
C PRO A 29 -35.57 -8.99 12.20
N GLY A 30 -35.32 -9.22 10.90
CA GLY A 30 -35.98 -8.50 9.81
C GLY A 30 -37.51 -8.59 9.92
N ARG A 31 -38.23 -7.54 9.50
CA ARG A 31 -39.71 -7.51 9.48
C ARG A 31 -40.23 -7.79 8.07
N LYS A 32 -41.35 -8.52 7.95
CA LYS A 32 -42.09 -8.68 6.69
C LYS A 32 -42.78 -7.37 6.34
N ARG A 33 -42.55 -6.83 5.13
CA ARG A 33 -43.12 -5.55 4.71
C ARG A 33 -43.37 -5.54 3.21
N ILE A 34 -44.50 -4.97 2.82
CA ILE A 34 -44.82 -4.70 1.41
C ILE A 34 -44.91 -3.19 1.26
N GLY A 35 -43.97 -2.64 0.51
CA GLY A 35 -43.96 -1.25 0.07
C GLY A 35 -44.74 -1.11 -1.24
N TYR A 36 -45.56 -0.07 -1.36
CA TYR A 36 -46.15 0.30 -2.65
C TYR A 36 -45.94 1.78 -2.97
N ARG A 37 -45.86 2.08 -4.27
CA ARG A 37 -45.74 3.44 -4.80
C ARG A 37 -46.60 3.59 -6.05
N VAL A 38 -47.32 4.71 -6.14
CA VAL A 38 -47.91 5.22 -7.38
C VAL A 38 -46.81 5.94 -8.15
N GLN A 39 -46.36 5.38 -9.26
CA GLN A 39 -45.31 5.94 -10.12
C GLN A 39 -45.86 6.89 -11.18
N MET A 40 -47.11 6.67 -11.60
CA MET A 40 -47.82 7.49 -12.59
C MET A 40 -49.32 7.41 -12.29
N ASP A 41 -50.04 8.51 -12.48
CA ASP A 41 -51.51 8.58 -12.46
C ASP A 41 -51.95 9.77 -13.32
N THR A 42 -52.18 9.52 -14.61
CA THR A 42 -52.34 10.60 -15.62
C THR A 42 -53.53 10.33 -16.52
N ALA A 43 -54.30 11.37 -16.86
CA ALA A 43 -55.38 11.29 -17.83
C ALA A 43 -54.85 10.96 -19.24
N ILE A 44 -55.59 10.14 -19.98
CA ILE A 44 -55.36 9.76 -21.36
C ILE A 44 -56.40 10.49 -22.21
N GLY A 45 -55.94 11.47 -22.99
CA GLY A 45 -56.81 12.38 -23.73
C GLY A 45 -56.72 13.78 -23.15
N MET A 46 -56.34 14.74 -24.00
CA MET A 46 -56.17 16.13 -23.62
C MET A 46 -57.49 16.75 -23.15
N ASN A 47 -57.42 17.55 -22.09
CA ASN A 47 -58.49 18.42 -21.62
C ASN A 47 -59.05 19.22 -22.82
N PRO A 48 -60.35 19.14 -23.15
CA PRO A 48 -60.90 19.75 -24.37
C PRO A 48 -60.80 21.28 -24.40
N GLN A 49 -60.43 21.94 -23.30
CA GLN A 49 -60.22 23.39 -23.27
C GLN A 49 -58.80 23.85 -23.62
N ASP A 50 -57.82 22.94 -23.74
CA ASP A 50 -56.42 23.29 -24.06
C ASP A 50 -55.98 22.88 -25.48
N ALA A 51 -56.91 22.39 -26.32
CA ALA A 51 -56.59 21.87 -27.64
C ALA A 51 -56.79 22.92 -28.76
N HIS A 52 -55.85 23.85 -28.89
CA HIS A 52 -55.54 24.36 -30.22
C HIS A 52 -54.58 23.38 -30.89
N SER A 53 -55.09 22.69 -31.92
CA SER A 53 -54.40 21.90 -32.95
C SER A 53 -54.29 20.36 -32.79
N LEU A 54 -55.15 19.70 -33.58
CA LEU A 54 -54.88 18.63 -34.57
C LEU A 54 -55.07 17.13 -34.27
N VAL A 55 -55.26 16.63 -33.04
CA VAL A 55 -55.62 15.19 -32.87
C VAL A 55 -56.54 14.95 -31.67
N GLN A 56 -57.75 14.41 -31.91
CA GLN A 56 -58.65 13.89 -30.88
C GLN A 56 -58.46 12.38 -30.75
N LEU A 57 -57.75 11.93 -29.72
CA LEU A 57 -57.60 10.50 -29.39
C LEU A 57 -58.85 10.03 -28.64
N ARG A 58 -59.61 9.11 -29.25
CA ARG A 58 -60.76 8.45 -28.61
C ARG A 58 -60.39 7.01 -28.26
N LEU A 59 -60.53 6.65 -26.99
CA LEU A 59 -60.39 5.26 -26.54
C LEU A 59 -61.73 4.56 -26.68
N LEU A 60 -61.79 3.53 -27.52
CA LEU A 60 -62.99 2.71 -27.75
C LEU A 60 -62.82 1.35 -27.08
N ARG A 61 -63.84 0.91 -26.33
CA ARG A 61 -63.97 -0.48 -25.86
C ARG A 61 -65.22 -1.08 -26.46
N ARG A 62 -65.06 -2.06 -27.35
CA ARG A 62 -66.19 -2.69 -28.08
C ARG A 62 -67.11 -1.62 -28.71
N ASP A 63 -66.49 -0.67 -29.42
CA ASP A 63 -67.15 0.45 -30.12
C ASP A 63 -67.89 1.46 -29.23
N GLN A 64 -67.72 1.43 -27.90
CA GLN A 64 -68.13 2.50 -26.99
C GLN A 64 -66.95 3.36 -26.56
N GLU A 65 -67.12 4.69 -26.66
CA GLU A 65 -66.12 5.68 -26.24
C GLU A 65 -65.98 5.69 -24.71
N ILE A 66 -64.74 5.61 -24.24
CA ILE A 66 -64.40 5.73 -22.82
C ILE A 66 -64.07 7.20 -22.56
N SER A 67 -65.01 7.92 -21.97
CA SER A 67 -64.78 9.28 -21.48
C SER A 67 -63.89 9.24 -20.23
N ASP A 68 -62.98 10.23 -20.11
CA ASP A 68 -62.12 10.43 -18.94
C ASP A 68 -61.26 9.21 -18.56
N ALA A 69 -60.53 8.65 -19.54
CA ALA A 69 -59.61 7.55 -19.28
C ALA A 69 -58.38 8.04 -18.50
N THR A 70 -57.90 7.28 -17.51
CA THR A 70 -56.63 7.56 -16.83
C THR A 70 -55.76 6.31 -16.72
N LEU A 71 -54.45 6.49 -16.68
CA LEU A 71 -53.47 5.41 -16.57
C LEU A 71 -52.70 5.54 -15.25
N ALA A 72 -52.78 4.49 -14.42
CA ALA A 72 -52.04 4.42 -13.17
C ALA A 72 -50.97 3.33 -13.21
N LEU A 73 -49.72 3.68 -12.89
CA LEU A 73 -48.62 2.71 -12.73
C LEU A 73 -48.29 2.53 -11.26
N LEU A 74 -48.52 1.34 -10.72
CA LEU A 74 -48.25 0.99 -9.33
C LEU A 74 -47.05 0.06 -9.25
N ARG A 75 -46.11 0.32 -8.35
CA ARG A 75 -45.00 -0.59 -8.02
C ARG A 75 -45.21 -1.16 -6.63
N PHE A 76 -45.15 -2.48 -6.51
CA PHE A 76 -45.15 -3.22 -5.24
C PHE A 76 -43.79 -3.88 -5.05
N GLU A 77 -43.26 -3.84 -3.83
CA GLU A 77 -41.96 -4.44 -3.50
C GLU A 77 -41.91 -4.98 -2.07
N ASN A 78 -41.10 -6.02 -1.83
CA ASN A 78 -40.74 -6.42 -0.48
C ASN A 78 -39.57 -5.55 0.02
N ASP A 79 -39.90 -4.48 0.73
CA ASP A 79 -38.96 -3.58 1.42
C ASP A 79 -38.57 -4.09 2.82
N GLY A 80 -39.05 -5.28 3.18
CA GLY A 80 -38.76 -5.99 4.41
C GLY A 80 -37.43 -6.74 4.40
N GLY A 81 -37.08 -7.26 5.58
CA GLY A 81 -35.88 -8.08 5.77
C GLY A 81 -36.16 -9.59 5.71
N LYS A 82 -37.42 -10.00 5.50
CA LYS A 82 -37.88 -11.40 5.46
C LYS A 82 -38.70 -11.64 4.20
N ASP A 83 -38.61 -12.86 3.68
CA ASP A 83 -39.44 -13.30 2.57
C ASP A 83 -40.91 -13.39 2.99
N ILE A 84 -41.79 -13.16 2.03
CA ILE A 84 -43.24 -13.21 2.19
C ILE A 84 -43.75 -14.38 1.38
N VAL A 85 -44.34 -15.36 2.05
CA VAL A 85 -44.95 -16.54 1.40
C VAL A 85 -46.47 -16.37 1.30
N ARG A 86 -47.14 -17.17 0.46
CA ARG A 86 -48.59 -17.04 0.22
C ARG A 86 -49.43 -17.14 1.50
N GLN A 87 -48.98 -17.91 2.48
CA GLN A 87 -49.65 -18.12 3.77
C GLN A 87 -49.59 -16.88 4.68
N ASP A 88 -48.67 -15.95 4.42
CA ASP A 88 -48.53 -14.73 5.23
C ASP A 88 -49.66 -13.73 4.98
N TYR A 89 -50.25 -13.76 3.78
CA TYR A 89 -51.41 -12.95 3.46
C TYR A 89 -52.62 -13.55 4.15
N GLN A 90 -53.11 -12.93 5.22
CA GLN A 90 -54.40 -13.32 5.80
C GLN A 90 -55.51 -12.85 4.85
N GLU A 91 -55.43 -11.60 4.40
CA GLU A 91 -56.27 -11.01 3.36
C GLU A 91 -55.45 -10.71 2.10
N PRO A 92 -56.00 -10.91 0.89
CA PRO A 92 -55.33 -10.52 -0.35
C PRO A 92 -55.11 -9.01 -0.41
N LEU A 93 -54.08 -8.59 -1.14
CA LEU A 93 -53.87 -7.17 -1.40
C LEU A 93 -55.01 -6.65 -2.28
N THR A 94 -55.62 -5.55 -1.86
CA THR A 94 -56.68 -4.89 -2.62
C THR A 94 -56.30 -3.45 -2.85
N VAL A 95 -56.31 -3.02 -4.10
CA VAL A 95 -56.13 -1.61 -4.49
C VAL A 95 -57.50 -1.02 -4.73
N GLU A 96 -57.77 0.14 -4.16
CA GLU A 96 -58.99 0.89 -4.36
C GLU A 96 -58.66 2.23 -5.02
N PHE A 97 -59.37 2.51 -6.11
CA PHE A 97 -59.30 3.74 -6.88
C PHE A 97 -60.58 4.54 -6.63
N THR A 98 -60.55 5.44 -5.64
CA THR A 98 -61.75 6.17 -5.20
C THR A 98 -62.32 7.03 -6.32
N GLY A 99 -63.59 6.80 -6.67
CA GLY A 99 -64.30 7.56 -7.73
C GLY A 99 -63.94 7.18 -9.16
N ARG A 100 -63.19 6.09 -9.38
CA ARG A 100 -62.77 5.62 -10.72
C ARG A 100 -63.09 4.15 -10.90
N THR A 101 -63.36 3.72 -12.13
CA THR A 101 -63.65 2.32 -12.48
C THR A 101 -62.47 1.69 -13.19
N VAL A 102 -62.06 0.49 -12.77
CA VAL A 102 -60.98 -0.28 -13.41
C VAL A 102 -61.52 -0.92 -14.69
N ILE A 103 -60.90 -0.59 -15.82
CA ILE A 103 -61.25 -1.13 -17.14
C ILE A 103 -60.38 -2.35 -17.47
N GLY A 104 -59.09 -2.28 -17.11
CA GLY A 104 -58.12 -3.32 -17.40
C GLY A 104 -56.84 -3.14 -16.60
N VAL A 105 -56.05 -4.22 -16.52
CA VAL A 105 -54.79 -4.24 -15.79
C VAL A 105 -53.77 -5.12 -16.52
N GLU A 106 -52.53 -4.65 -16.59
CA GLU A 106 -51.39 -5.40 -17.11
C GLU A 106 -50.22 -5.40 -16.13
N VAL A 107 -49.32 -6.37 -16.28
CA VAL A 107 -48.09 -6.50 -15.49
C VAL A 107 -46.89 -6.20 -16.39
N PRO A 108 -46.48 -4.93 -16.54
CA PRO A 108 -45.42 -4.56 -17.48
C PRO A 108 -44.01 -5.00 -17.02
N ASP A 109 -43.81 -5.22 -15.72
CA ASP A 109 -42.50 -5.56 -15.15
C ASP A 109 -42.68 -6.38 -13.86
N ALA A 110 -41.88 -7.43 -13.70
CA ALA A 110 -41.76 -8.15 -12.44
C ALA A 110 -40.38 -8.77 -12.26
N ASN A 111 -39.90 -8.77 -11.02
CA ASN A 111 -38.65 -9.38 -10.61
C ASN A 111 -38.90 -10.33 -9.42
N PRO A 112 -38.70 -11.64 -9.58
CA PRO A 112 -38.31 -12.34 -10.81
C PRO A 112 -39.44 -12.38 -11.86
N ALA A 113 -39.09 -12.63 -13.12
CA ALA A 113 -40.03 -12.65 -14.25
C ALA A 113 -41.19 -13.65 -14.06
N ASP A 114 -40.95 -14.76 -13.34
CA ASP A 114 -41.96 -15.78 -13.02
C ASP A 114 -43.18 -15.22 -12.25
N LEU A 115 -43.02 -14.08 -11.56
CA LEU A 115 -44.14 -13.41 -10.89
C LEU A 115 -45.23 -12.98 -11.87
N VAL A 116 -44.89 -12.65 -13.13
CA VAL A 116 -45.88 -12.30 -14.17
C VAL A 116 -46.86 -13.45 -14.35
N GLY A 117 -46.35 -14.67 -14.51
CA GLY A 117 -47.18 -15.87 -14.65
C GLY A 117 -47.97 -16.22 -13.39
N MET A 118 -47.48 -15.85 -12.20
CA MET A 118 -48.23 -16.04 -10.95
C MET A 118 -49.35 -15.00 -10.77
N LEU A 119 -49.19 -13.80 -11.31
CA LEU A 119 -50.18 -12.72 -11.27
C LEU A 119 -51.29 -12.89 -12.34
N THR A 120 -51.00 -13.56 -13.45
CA THR A 120 -51.88 -13.59 -14.65
C THR A 120 -52.57 -14.94 -14.93
N ARG A 121 -52.30 -16.02 -14.19
CA ARG A 121 -52.92 -17.35 -14.43
C ARG A 121 -54.46 -17.37 -14.26
N ASN A 122 -55.15 -18.02 -15.21
CA ASN A 122 -56.60 -18.21 -15.21
C ASN A 122 -57.09 -18.98 -13.96
N GLY A 123 -58.18 -18.48 -13.35
CA GLY A 123 -58.82 -19.08 -12.16
C GLY A 123 -58.37 -18.49 -10.81
N GLY A 124 -57.35 -17.63 -10.78
CA GLY A 124 -56.86 -17.00 -9.56
C GLY A 124 -56.14 -15.66 -9.71
N GLY A 125 -55.89 -15.18 -10.94
CA GLY A 125 -55.11 -13.97 -11.24
C GLY A 125 -55.74 -12.64 -10.83
N LEU A 126 -55.19 -11.55 -11.37
CA LEU A 126 -55.71 -10.19 -11.17
C LEU A 126 -57.20 -10.11 -11.54
N ARG A 127 -58.03 -9.64 -10.60
CA ARG A 127 -59.47 -9.43 -10.80
C ARG A 127 -59.82 -8.00 -10.42
N HIS A 128 -60.79 -7.42 -11.11
CA HIS A 128 -61.30 -6.11 -10.75
C HIS A 128 -62.83 -6.12 -10.72
N ASP A 129 -63.39 -5.30 -9.82
CA ASP A 129 -64.82 -5.05 -9.69
C ASP A 129 -65.02 -3.57 -9.35
N GLY A 130 -65.72 -2.83 -10.20
CA GLY A 130 -65.82 -1.38 -10.12
C GLY A 130 -64.44 -0.72 -10.01
N GLY A 131 -64.24 0.07 -8.96
CA GLY A 131 -62.98 0.75 -8.65
C GLY A 131 -61.97 -0.07 -7.82
N ARG A 132 -62.21 -1.37 -7.61
CA ARG A 132 -61.35 -2.22 -6.78
C ARG A 132 -60.60 -3.24 -7.63
N LEU A 133 -59.31 -3.38 -7.38
CA LEU A 133 -58.42 -4.35 -8.00
C LEU A 133 -57.90 -5.33 -6.93
N PHE A 134 -58.21 -6.61 -7.08
CA PHE A 134 -57.82 -7.69 -6.19
C PHE A 134 -56.58 -8.39 -6.74
N LEU A 135 -55.51 -8.43 -5.94
CA LEU A 135 -54.25 -9.08 -6.31
C LEU A 135 -54.20 -10.49 -5.70
N PRO A 136 -53.70 -11.50 -6.45
CA PRO A 136 -53.47 -12.82 -5.87
C PRO A 136 -52.37 -12.80 -4.81
N LYS A 137 -52.46 -13.74 -3.87
CA LYS A 137 -51.41 -13.98 -2.87
C LYS A 137 -50.18 -14.55 -3.57
N VAL A 138 -49.18 -13.72 -3.87
CA VAL A 138 -47.93 -14.12 -4.54
C VAL A 138 -46.75 -14.09 -3.56
N PRO A 139 -45.81 -15.05 -3.66
CA PRO A 139 -44.61 -15.00 -2.84
C PRO A 139 -43.72 -13.83 -3.26
N LEU A 140 -43.19 -13.08 -2.29
CA LEU A 140 -42.26 -11.97 -2.52
C LEU A 140 -41.03 -12.15 -1.64
N ASN A 141 -39.93 -12.62 -2.22
CA ASN A 141 -38.65 -12.68 -1.53
C ASN A 141 -38.11 -11.26 -1.33
N LYS A 142 -37.13 -11.12 -0.42
CA LYS A 142 -36.45 -9.84 -0.16
C LYS A 142 -35.99 -9.20 -1.47
N ARG A 143 -36.37 -7.92 -1.70
CA ARG A 143 -36.09 -7.13 -2.91
C ARG A 143 -36.86 -7.54 -4.18
N ASN A 144 -37.72 -8.55 -4.14
CA ASN A 144 -38.63 -8.83 -5.26
C ASN A 144 -39.63 -7.68 -5.43
N HIS A 145 -40.02 -7.41 -6.67
CA HIS A 145 -40.98 -6.36 -7.01
C HIS A 145 -41.82 -6.73 -8.22
N PHE A 146 -42.97 -6.08 -8.37
CA PHE A 146 -43.74 -6.11 -9.61
C PHE A 146 -44.44 -4.78 -9.82
N LYS A 147 -44.77 -4.48 -11.07
CA LYS A 147 -45.51 -3.29 -11.48
C LYS A 147 -46.86 -3.69 -12.05
N LEU A 148 -47.87 -2.87 -11.79
CA LEU A 148 -49.20 -2.98 -12.37
C LEU A 148 -49.50 -1.70 -13.14
N LEU A 149 -49.83 -1.84 -14.42
CA LEU A 149 -50.37 -0.76 -15.23
C LEU A 149 -51.88 -0.92 -15.28
N VAL A 150 -52.61 0.06 -14.75
CA VAL A 150 -54.07 0.00 -14.58
C VAL A 150 -54.71 1.08 -15.43
N LEU A 151 -55.62 0.66 -16.31
CA LEU A 151 -56.48 1.56 -17.09
C LEU A 151 -57.78 1.81 -16.33
N LEU A 152 -58.11 3.07 -16.14
CA LEU A 152 -59.24 3.55 -15.33
C LEU A 152 -60.16 4.44 -16.18
N SER A 153 -61.44 4.54 -15.80
CA SER A 153 -62.40 5.55 -16.30
C SER A 153 -63.01 6.31 -15.13
N GLY A 154 -63.07 7.64 -15.22
CA GLY A 154 -63.59 8.55 -14.20
C GLY A 154 -62.70 9.79 -14.06
N PRO A 155 -63.14 10.82 -13.31
CA PRO A 155 -62.40 12.08 -13.20
C PRO A 155 -60.98 11.83 -12.69
N GLY A 156 -60.00 12.21 -13.51
CA GLY A 156 -58.59 12.11 -13.15
C GLY A 156 -58.22 13.08 -12.03
N THR A 157 -57.16 12.78 -11.29
CA THR A 157 -56.50 13.78 -10.46
C THR A 157 -55.73 14.73 -11.37
N ASP A 158 -55.98 16.04 -11.27
CA ASP A 158 -55.28 17.04 -12.09
C ASP A 158 -53.77 16.80 -12.12
N ALA A 159 -53.21 16.82 -13.34
CA ALA A 159 -51.81 16.58 -13.61
C ALA A 159 -50.94 17.55 -12.78
N GLY A 160 -50.16 17.01 -11.84
CA GLY A 160 -49.14 17.77 -11.11
C GLY A 160 -49.12 17.61 -9.58
N SER A 161 -50.08 16.92 -8.96
CA SER A 161 -50.01 16.70 -7.51
C SER A 161 -49.18 15.46 -7.14
N GLU A 162 -47.86 15.60 -7.09
CA GLU A 162 -47.08 14.82 -6.13
C GLU A 162 -47.53 15.22 -4.71
N GLY A 163 -48.56 14.54 -4.19
CA GLY A 163 -48.93 14.63 -2.78
C GLY A 163 -50.20 15.43 -2.47
N GLY A 164 -51.36 14.85 -2.77
CA GLY A 164 -52.64 15.19 -2.14
C GLY A 164 -53.07 14.14 -1.09
N PRO A 165 -53.81 14.52 -0.03
CA PRO A 165 -54.04 13.70 1.16
C PRO A 165 -54.96 12.51 0.93
N THR A 166 -54.79 11.49 1.78
CA THR A 166 -55.70 10.36 1.96
C THR A 166 -57.15 10.82 2.07
N GLY A 167 -57.98 10.47 1.08
CA GLY A 167 -59.45 10.58 1.17
C GLY A 167 -60.16 11.42 0.11
N GLY A 168 -59.47 12.03 -0.86
CA GLY A 168 -60.11 12.77 -1.96
C GLY A 168 -60.51 11.90 -3.16
N ALA A 169 -61.39 12.43 -4.02
CA ALA A 169 -61.70 11.84 -5.33
C ALA A 169 -60.39 11.60 -6.11
N GLY A 170 -60.19 10.38 -6.63
CA GLY A 170 -58.96 9.99 -7.30
C GLY A 170 -57.85 9.42 -6.40
N ALA A 171 -58.04 9.25 -5.09
CA ALA A 171 -57.04 8.60 -4.25
C ALA A 171 -56.83 7.11 -4.59
N VAL A 172 -55.57 6.64 -4.53
CA VAL A 172 -55.21 5.21 -4.60
C VAL A 172 -54.82 4.72 -3.22
N THR A 173 -55.60 3.78 -2.68
CA THR A 173 -55.32 3.13 -1.39
C THR A 173 -55.05 1.65 -1.60
N VAL A 174 -54.12 1.09 -0.82
CA VAL A 174 -53.82 -0.34 -0.83
C VAL A 174 -54.12 -0.90 0.55
N GLY A 175 -55.09 -1.81 0.60
CA GLY A 175 -55.47 -2.58 1.78
C GLY A 175 -55.00 -4.04 1.70
N GLY A 176 -55.16 -4.74 2.82
CA GLY A 176 -54.79 -6.14 3.01
C GLY A 176 -54.16 -6.38 4.38
N PHE A 177 -54.02 -7.65 4.75
CA PHE A 177 -53.48 -8.02 6.06
C PHE A 177 -52.35 -9.05 5.92
N LEU A 178 -51.20 -8.73 6.51
CA LEU A 178 -49.98 -9.54 6.46
C LEU A 178 -49.60 -10.00 7.88
N SER A 179 -49.56 -11.32 8.10
CA SER A 179 -49.19 -11.93 9.39
C SER A 179 -47.79 -11.51 9.83
N GLY A 180 -47.69 -10.86 11.00
CA GLY A 180 -46.43 -10.34 11.53
C GLY A 180 -45.76 -9.27 10.67
N GLY A 181 -46.50 -8.67 9.74
CA GLY A 181 -46.01 -7.71 8.77
C GLY A 181 -46.90 -6.47 8.64
N ARG A 182 -46.63 -5.63 7.64
CA ARG A 182 -47.40 -4.41 7.37
C ARG A 182 -47.21 -3.95 5.93
N ILE A 183 -48.25 -3.32 5.40
CA ILE A 183 -48.27 -2.69 4.08
C ILE A 183 -48.08 -1.19 4.28
N ARG A 184 -47.19 -0.55 3.53
CA ARG A 184 -46.96 0.90 3.62
C ARG A 184 -46.74 1.53 2.26
N ARG A 185 -47.17 2.79 2.14
CA ARG A 185 -46.83 3.66 1.00
C ARG A 185 -45.39 4.14 1.14
N ASN A 186 -44.56 3.89 0.12
CA ASN A 186 -43.17 4.32 0.09
C ASN A 186 -43.04 5.77 -0.41
N ALA A 187 -43.01 6.74 0.50
CA ALA A 187 -42.54 8.09 0.22
C ALA A 187 -41.01 8.10 0.15
N GLN A 188 -40.42 8.74 -0.86
CA GLN A 188 -38.96 8.79 -1.03
C GLN A 188 -38.34 9.45 0.21
N ARG A 189 -37.65 8.70 1.08
CA ARG A 189 -36.78 9.30 2.09
C ARG A 189 -35.36 9.24 1.58
N TRP A 190 -34.89 10.36 1.02
CA TRP A 190 -33.45 10.59 0.84
C TRP A 190 -32.86 10.98 2.18
N GLY A 191 -32.04 10.09 2.74
CA GLY A 191 -31.24 10.38 3.92
C GLY A 191 -30.72 9.12 4.60
N PRO A 192 -29.42 9.03 4.94
CA PRO A 192 -28.91 7.94 5.76
C PRO A 192 -29.64 7.92 7.11
N ARG A 193 -29.89 6.72 7.65
CA ARG A 193 -30.60 6.56 8.93
C ARG A 193 -29.84 7.30 10.03
N LYS A 194 -30.52 7.90 11.00
CA LYS A 194 -29.89 8.64 12.13
C LYS A 194 -28.79 7.83 12.85
N LEU A 195 -28.95 6.49 12.89
CA LEU A 195 -27.96 5.56 13.43
C LEU A 195 -26.67 5.50 12.60
N SER A 196 -26.77 5.56 11.27
CA SER A 196 -25.61 5.60 10.35
C SER A 196 -24.80 6.87 10.54
N LEU A 197 -25.48 8.00 10.71
CA LEU A 197 -24.85 9.30 10.96
C LEU A 197 -24.15 9.34 12.32
N ALA A 198 -24.77 8.75 13.36
CA ALA A 198 -24.16 8.64 14.68
C ALA A 198 -22.88 7.79 14.66
N LEU A 199 -22.90 6.63 14.00
CA LEU A 199 -21.73 5.76 13.88
C LEU A 199 -20.59 6.40 13.06
N GLY A 200 -20.93 7.07 11.95
CA GLY A 200 -19.95 7.81 11.15
C GLY A 200 -19.30 8.97 11.91
N GLY A 201 -20.08 9.72 12.70
CA GLY A 201 -19.57 10.80 13.54
C GLY A 201 -18.59 10.32 14.60
N THR A 202 -18.91 9.24 15.32
CA THR A 202 -18.03 8.67 16.34
C THR A 202 -16.71 8.16 15.76
N PHE A 203 -16.73 7.58 14.55
CA PHE A 203 -15.53 7.10 13.86
C PHE A 203 -14.57 8.25 13.49
N ILE A 204 -15.10 9.39 13.02
CA ILE A 204 -14.30 10.58 12.69
C ILE A 204 -13.65 11.18 13.94
N VAL A 205 -14.39 11.24 15.05
CA VAL A 205 -13.86 11.75 16.34
C VAL A 205 -12.74 10.86 16.86
N LEU A 206 -12.90 9.53 16.79
CA LEU A 206 -11.85 8.58 17.19
C LEU A 206 -10.60 8.68 16.31
N LEU A 207 -10.76 8.84 14.99
CA LEU A 207 -9.64 9.08 14.06
C LEU A 207 -8.92 10.40 14.34
N GLY A 208 -9.67 11.46 14.67
CA GLY A 208 -9.09 12.76 15.04
C GLY A 208 -8.30 12.71 16.35
N LEU A 209 -8.83 12.02 17.36
CA LEU A 209 -8.12 11.75 18.62
C LEU A 209 -6.85 10.93 18.41
N LEU A 210 -6.90 9.91 17.55
CA LEU A 210 -5.76 9.09 17.19
C LEU A 210 -4.68 9.90 16.46
N GLY A 211 -5.07 10.72 15.48
CA GLY A 211 -4.17 11.64 14.78
C GLY A 211 -3.54 12.66 15.73
N GLY A 212 -4.33 13.22 16.65
CA GLY A 212 -3.85 14.15 17.68
C GLY A 212 -2.82 13.51 18.63
N LEU A 213 -3.02 12.26 19.04
CA LEU A 213 -2.07 11.51 19.86
C LEU A 213 -0.77 11.20 19.11
N LEU A 214 -0.85 10.86 17.82
CA LEU A 214 0.31 10.59 16.96
C LEU A 214 1.11 11.88 16.63
N LEU A 215 0.44 13.02 16.51
CA LEU A 215 1.06 14.32 16.19
C LEU A 215 1.58 15.07 17.43
N SER A 216 1.02 14.79 18.62
CA SER A 216 1.38 15.50 19.87
C SER A 216 2.19 14.66 20.85
N GLY A 217 2.31 13.35 20.62
CA GLY A 217 3.13 12.47 21.43
C GLY A 217 4.61 12.67 21.16
N ARG A 218 5.27 13.56 21.91
CA ARG A 218 6.67 13.32 22.26
C ARG A 218 6.69 11.99 23.00
N VAL A 219 7.03 10.91 22.29
CA VAL A 219 7.36 9.63 22.90
C VAL A 219 8.61 9.87 23.71
N SER A 220 8.45 10.23 24.98
CA SER A 220 9.53 10.13 25.94
C SER A 220 9.93 8.65 25.98
N PRO A 221 11.20 8.30 25.67
CA PRO A 221 11.63 6.92 25.76
C PRO A 221 11.44 6.42 27.18
N ALA A 222 11.12 5.13 27.31
CA ALA A 222 11.13 4.48 28.61
C ALA A 222 12.49 4.75 29.30
N PRO A 223 12.50 5.11 30.60
CA PRO A 223 13.74 5.37 31.32
C PRO A 223 14.66 4.14 31.26
N GLY A 224 15.84 4.28 30.63
CA GLY A 224 16.85 3.23 30.52
C GLY A 224 17.46 2.98 29.12
N THR A 225 16.93 3.58 28.04
CA THR A 225 17.41 3.32 26.65
C THR A 225 18.35 4.39 26.06
N CYS A 226 18.43 5.56 26.68
CA CYS A 226 19.26 6.67 26.21
C CYS A 226 20.42 6.95 27.17
N ALA A 227 21.54 7.42 26.63
CA ALA A 227 22.66 7.95 27.40
C ALA A 227 23.15 9.24 26.73
N ALA A 228 23.60 10.20 27.55
CA ALA A 228 24.18 11.44 27.07
C ALA A 228 25.67 11.26 26.73
N GLY A 229 26.24 12.21 25.98
CA GLY A 229 27.67 12.26 25.70
C GLY A 229 28.00 12.41 24.22
N ARG A 230 29.28 12.23 23.89
CA ARG A 230 29.79 12.30 22.52
C ARG A 230 30.20 10.93 22.00
N LEU A 231 29.76 10.60 20.80
CA LEU A 231 30.12 9.40 20.08
C LEU A 231 30.59 9.78 18.67
N THR A 232 31.79 9.32 18.32
CA THR A 232 32.33 9.42 16.96
C THR A 232 32.24 8.06 16.29
N ILE A 233 31.68 8.04 15.08
CA ILE A 233 31.56 6.84 14.25
C ILE A 233 32.31 7.11 12.95
N ASP A 234 33.32 6.32 12.63
CA ASP A 234 34.16 6.54 11.45
C ASP A 234 34.58 5.23 10.77
N GLY A 235 34.73 5.27 9.44
CA GLY A 235 35.29 4.16 8.68
C GLY A 235 34.60 3.94 7.34
N SER A 236 33.97 2.78 7.15
CA SER A 236 33.37 2.32 5.89
C SER A 236 32.55 3.40 5.20
N THR A 237 33.01 3.83 4.03
CA THR A 237 32.31 4.82 3.21
C THR A 237 31.08 4.26 2.53
N ALA A 238 31.04 2.93 2.33
CA ALA A 238 29.88 2.24 1.78
C ALA A 238 28.73 2.22 2.79
N PHE A 239 29.03 2.07 4.09
CA PHE A 239 28.02 2.04 5.16
C PHE A 239 27.74 3.39 5.82
N ALA A 240 28.52 4.43 5.50
CA ALA A 240 28.32 5.76 6.07
C ALA A 240 26.91 6.34 5.84
N PRO A 241 26.26 6.20 4.66
CA PRO A 241 24.89 6.70 4.46
C PRO A 241 23.84 6.09 5.40
N PRO A 242 23.66 4.75 5.51
CA PRO A 242 22.72 4.19 6.47
C PRO A 242 23.13 4.52 7.92
N MET A 243 24.42 4.55 8.25
CA MET A 243 24.86 4.90 9.60
C MET A 243 24.49 6.34 9.99
N ARG A 244 24.57 7.31 9.05
CA ARG A 244 24.11 8.68 9.29
C ARG A 244 22.61 8.73 9.60
N GLU A 245 21.80 7.97 8.86
CA GLU A 245 20.36 7.91 9.10
C GLU A 245 20.04 7.22 10.43
N ILE A 246 20.73 6.13 10.77
CA ILE A 246 20.59 5.45 12.07
C ILE A 246 20.96 6.41 13.22
N ALA A 247 22.09 7.11 13.11
CA ALA A 247 22.51 8.11 14.10
C ALA A 247 21.52 9.28 14.21
N HIS A 248 20.90 9.69 13.10
CA HIS A 248 19.84 10.68 13.10
C HIS A 248 18.59 10.18 13.86
N GLN A 249 18.13 8.96 13.57
CA GLN A 249 16.98 8.36 14.27
C GLN A 249 17.25 8.11 15.75
N TYR A 250 18.48 7.75 16.12
CA TYR A 250 18.88 7.63 17.53
C TYR A 250 18.77 8.98 18.25
N ARG A 251 19.34 10.04 17.69
CA ARG A 251 19.30 11.40 18.28
C ARG A 251 17.89 11.96 18.39
N ALA A 252 17.01 11.63 17.44
CA ALA A 252 15.60 12.01 17.53
C ALA A 252 14.90 11.41 18.77
N ARG A 253 15.38 10.28 19.29
CA ARG A 253 14.88 9.63 20.51
C ARG A 253 15.67 10.02 21.75
N CYS A 254 16.97 10.28 21.60
CA CYS A 254 17.91 10.58 22.68
C CYS A 254 18.55 11.95 22.44
N ALA A 255 17.87 13.02 22.86
CA ALA A 255 18.25 14.40 22.53
C ALA A 255 19.62 14.82 23.11
N ASP A 256 20.06 14.21 24.21
CA ASP A 256 21.34 14.52 24.88
C ASP A 256 22.55 13.78 24.28
N ALA A 257 22.35 13.02 23.18
CA ALA A 257 23.41 12.29 22.49
C ALA A 257 23.97 13.10 21.31
N GLU A 258 25.27 13.35 21.33
CA GLU A 258 26.00 13.96 20.23
C GLU A 258 26.72 12.88 19.42
N ILE A 259 26.18 12.53 18.25
CA ILE A 259 26.74 11.50 17.38
C ILE A 259 27.26 12.14 16.09
N THR A 260 28.55 11.95 15.82
CA THR A 260 29.19 12.35 14.56
C THR A 260 29.51 11.11 13.73
N VAL A 261 29.19 11.16 12.44
CA VAL A 261 29.45 10.06 11.51
C VAL A 261 30.36 10.55 10.39
N SER A 262 31.46 9.84 10.17
CA SER A 262 32.47 10.10 9.17
C SER A 262 32.71 8.84 8.32
N GLY A 263 33.23 9.03 7.12
CA GLY A 263 33.56 7.93 6.21
C GLY A 263 34.99 8.08 5.72
N SER A 264 35.97 7.80 6.58
CA SER A 264 37.41 7.90 6.24
C SER A 264 37.98 6.67 5.51
N GLY A 265 37.18 5.62 5.34
CA GLY A 265 37.60 4.30 4.86
C GLY A 265 37.79 3.31 6.02
N SER A 266 37.46 2.05 5.79
CA SER A 266 37.38 1.00 6.83
C SER A 266 38.68 0.82 7.60
N LEU A 267 39.82 0.75 6.91
CA LEU A 267 41.13 0.59 7.57
C LEU A 267 41.57 1.88 8.28
N SER A 268 41.21 3.06 7.75
CA SER A 268 41.44 4.35 8.41
C SER A 268 40.65 4.44 9.71
N GLY A 269 39.37 4.08 9.69
CA GLY A 269 38.50 4.06 10.87
C GLY A 269 39.04 3.15 11.97
N LEU A 270 39.47 1.93 11.62
CA LEU A 270 40.12 1.01 12.56
C LEU A 270 41.41 1.59 13.16
N GLY A 271 42.25 2.23 12.33
CA GLY A 271 43.45 2.90 12.78
C GLY A 271 43.15 4.09 13.71
N ASN A 272 42.12 4.87 13.41
CA ASN A 272 41.63 5.98 14.23
C ASN A 272 41.15 5.48 15.59
N LEU A 273 40.26 4.48 15.62
CA LEU A 273 39.79 3.87 16.86
C LEU A 273 40.94 3.34 17.72
N ASN A 274 41.90 2.63 17.13
CA ASN A 274 43.05 2.12 17.87
C ASN A 274 43.96 3.24 18.42
N ARG A 275 44.02 4.39 17.74
CA ARG A 275 44.77 5.56 18.21
C ARG A 275 44.06 6.24 19.37
N GLU A 276 42.76 6.49 19.23
CA GLU A 276 41.92 7.14 20.24
C GLU A 276 41.72 6.27 21.48
N GLY A 277 41.65 4.94 21.32
CA GLY A 277 41.44 4.00 22.41
C GLY A 277 42.67 3.76 23.30
N LYS A 278 43.89 3.91 22.78
CA LYS A 278 45.14 3.72 23.56
C LYS A 278 45.24 4.61 24.81
N PRO A 279 44.96 5.92 24.76
CA PRO A 279 44.97 6.78 25.93
C PRO A 279 43.66 6.74 26.74
N ALA A 280 42.61 6.07 26.25
CA ALA A 280 41.29 6.13 26.87
C ALA A 280 41.26 5.53 28.28
N THR A 281 40.57 6.22 29.19
CA THR A 281 40.30 5.81 30.57
C THR A 281 39.10 4.86 30.63
N THR A 282 38.55 4.62 31.83
CA THR A 282 37.49 3.64 32.11
C THR A 282 36.29 3.74 31.14
N GLU A 283 35.82 4.94 30.81
CA GLU A 283 34.64 5.19 29.93
C GLU A 283 34.86 4.84 28.43
N GLY A 284 36.09 4.56 28.01
CA GLY A 284 36.46 4.33 26.61
C GLY A 284 36.49 5.61 25.77
N PRO A 285 36.91 5.54 24.49
CA PRO A 285 37.16 6.74 23.67
C PRO A 285 35.89 7.43 23.14
N GLY A 286 34.68 6.90 23.39
CA GLY A 286 33.47 7.38 22.73
C GLY A 286 33.57 7.26 21.21
N PHE A 287 34.10 6.14 20.70
CA PHE A 287 34.40 5.93 19.29
C PHE A 287 34.00 4.52 18.85
N ILE A 288 33.32 4.38 17.70
CA ILE A 288 33.20 3.08 17.01
C ILE A 288 33.77 3.19 15.60
N ALA A 289 34.55 2.18 15.20
CA ALA A 289 35.01 2.05 13.83
C ALA A 289 34.03 1.17 13.04
N VAL A 290 33.60 1.64 11.88
CA VAL A 290 32.77 0.85 10.96
C VAL A 290 33.67 0.27 9.88
N SER A 291 33.62 -1.03 9.64
CA SER A 291 34.53 -1.69 8.70
C SER A 291 33.84 -2.77 7.90
N ASP A 292 33.99 -2.72 6.58
CA ASP A 292 33.55 -3.75 5.64
C ASP A 292 34.63 -4.82 5.40
N VAL A 293 35.62 -4.91 6.31
CA VAL A 293 36.64 -5.96 6.42
C VAL A 293 36.99 -6.25 7.88
N PRO A 294 37.47 -7.47 8.21
CA PRO A 294 37.95 -7.76 9.56
C PRO A 294 39.13 -6.88 9.97
N ALA A 295 39.17 -6.51 11.24
CA ALA A 295 40.30 -5.78 11.81
C ALA A 295 41.61 -6.60 11.70
N PRO A 296 42.72 -5.99 11.26
CA PRO A 296 44.03 -6.66 11.25
C PRO A 296 44.41 -7.23 12.62
N PRO A 297 45.05 -8.42 12.69
CA PRO A 297 45.43 -9.07 13.96
C PRO A 297 46.32 -8.22 14.89
N LEU A 298 46.99 -7.20 14.35
CA LEU A 298 47.80 -6.26 15.13
C LEU A 298 46.95 -5.40 16.09
N TYR A 299 45.65 -5.24 15.82
CA TYR A 299 44.71 -4.49 16.66
C TYR A 299 44.05 -5.38 17.72
N ARG A 300 44.85 -5.98 18.60
CA ARG A 300 44.42 -6.99 19.60
C ARG A 300 43.34 -6.54 20.59
N ARG A 301 43.14 -5.23 20.76
CA ARG A 301 42.14 -4.67 21.69
C ARG A 301 40.85 -4.25 20.99
N LEU A 302 40.74 -4.42 19.68
CA LEU A 302 39.50 -4.11 18.99
C LEU A 302 38.55 -5.30 19.07
N GLU A 303 37.36 -5.04 19.59
CA GLU A 303 36.26 -6.00 19.67
C GLU A 303 35.23 -5.64 18.61
N GLY A 304 34.85 -6.59 17.76
CA GLY A 304 34.05 -6.33 16.57
C GLY A 304 32.77 -7.15 16.52
N ASP A 305 31.64 -6.46 16.37
CA ASP A 305 30.33 -7.07 16.18
C ASP A 305 29.92 -7.01 14.71
N ARG A 306 29.45 -8.13 14.17
CA ARG A 306 28.91 -8.22 12.81
C ARG A 306 27.50 -7.66 12.80
N VAL A 307 27.24 -6.63 12.00
CA VAL A 307 25.92 -5.96 11.97
C VAL A 307 25.09 -6.32 10.74
N GLY A 308 25.74 -6.60 9.60
CA GLY A 308 25.03 -7.03 8.41
C GLY A 308 25.96 -7.34 7.25
N VAL A 309 25.35 -7.82 6.16
CA VAL A 309 26.03 -8.07 4.89
C VAL A 309 25.75 -6.92 3.94
N ILE A 310 26.81 -6.47 3.29
CA ILE A 310 26.77 -5.51 2.18
C ILE A 310 27.06 -6.26 0.90
N LEU A 311 26.16 -6.10 -0.06
CA LEU A 311 26.33 -6.57 -1.42
C LEU A 311 26.99 -5.45 -2.24
N LEU A 312 28.06 -5.80 -2.92
CA LEU A 312 28.88 -4.89 -3.70
C LEU A 312 28.76 -5.29 -5.17
N GLY A 313 28.64 -4.32 -6.05
CA GLY A 313 28.48 -4.53 -7.48
C GLY A 313 29.59 -3.87 -8.28
N LEU A 314 29.79 -4.38 -9.48
CA LEU A 314 30.48 -3.63 -10.53
C LEU A 314 29.55 -2.51 -11.02
N VAL A 315 30.14 -1.35 -11.25
CA VAL A 315 29.43 -0.19 -11.78
C VAL A 315 30.21 0.36 -12.97
N ALA A 316 29.51 0.66 -14.06
CA ALA A 316 30.11 1.23 -15.25
C ALA A 316 29.39 2.50 -15.66
N ASN A 317 30.09 3.36 -16.41
CA ASN A 317 29.42 4.43 -17.12
C ASN A 317 28.53 3.83 -18.21
N GLU A 318 27.30 4.30 -18.35
CA GLU A 318 26.33 3.78 -19.34
C GLU A 318 26.88 3.75 -20.77
N LYS A 319 27.79 4.67 -21.11
CA LYS A 319 28.41 4.73 -22.44
C LYS A 319 29.32 3.55 -22.74
N ALA A 320 29.76 2.78 -21.73
CA ALA A 320 30.50 1.54 -21.94
C ALA A 320 29.70 0.50 -22.75
N GLY A 321 28.36 0.55 -22.66
CA GLY A 321 27.49 -0.39 -23.39
C GLY A 321 27.63 -1.84 -22.92
N ILE A 322 27.96 -2.06 -21.64
CA ILE A 322 28.12 -3.38 -21.03
C ILE A 322 27.10 -3.56 -19.92
N ASP A 323 26.49 -4.74 -19.83
CA ASP A 323 25.50 -5.08 -18.79
C ASP A 323 25.89 -6.33 -17.98
N ASN A 324 26.88 -7.10 -18.44
CA ASN A 324 27.36 -8.30 -17.78
C ASN A 324 28.86 -8.56 -18.05
N LEU A 325 29.57 -9.00 -17.03
CA LEU A 325 30.95 -9.48 -17.11
C LEU A 325 31.10 -10.79 -16.33
N THR A 326 31.92 -11.71 -16.84
CA THR A 326 32.38 -12.86 -16.05
C THR A 326 33.54 -12.47 -15.15
N SER A 327 33.77 -13.20 -14.05
CA SER A 327 34.94 -12.98 -13.19
C SER A 327 36.26 -13.05 -13.95
N ASP A 328 36.36 -13.92 -14.97
CA ASP A 328 37.54 -14.02 -15.84
C ASP A 328 37.72 -12.76 -16.69
N GLN A 329 36.63 -12.21 -17.25
CA GLN A 329 36.68 -10.95 -17.99
C GLN A 329 37.08 -9.78 -17.08
N VAL A 330 36.55 -9.72 -15.85
CA VAL A 330 36.94 -8.69 -14.87
C VAL A 330 38.44 -8.79 -14.56
N ARG A 331 38.96 -10.00 -14.32
CA ARG A 331 40.40 -10.20 -14.10
C ARG A 331 41.24 -9.79 -15.32
N GLY A 332 40.79 -10.14 -16.53
CA GLY A 332 41.41 -9.73 -17.80
C GLY A 332 41.33 -8.23 -18.09
N ILE A 333 40.30 -7.55 -17.56
CA ILE A 333 40.25 -6.09 -17.61
C ILE A 333 41.33 -5.54 -16.68
N TYR A 334 41.38 -5.95 -15.41
CA TYR A 334 42.31 -5.37 -14.45
C TYR A 334 43.78 -5.65 -14.78
N ASP A 335 44.11 -6.78 -15.43
CA ASP A 335 45.48 -7.07 -15.88
C ASP A 335 45.87 -6.45 -17.23
N GLY A 336 44.93 -5.78 -17.92
CA GLY A 336 45.16 -5.12 -19.19
C GLY A 336 45.16 -6.04 -20.41
N THR A 337 44.59 -7.25 -20.31
CA THR A 337 44.23 -8.09 -21.46
C THR A 337 43.16 -7.41 -22.30
N TYR A 338 42.15 -6.83 -21.66
CA TYR A 338 41.13 -6.01 -22.31
C TYR A 338 41.39 -4.53 -22.02
N THR A 339 41.50 -3.72 -23.08
CA THR A 339 41.75 -2.27 -22.99
C THR A 339 40.65 -1.42 -23.61
N ASN A 340 39.71 -2.05 -24.34
CA ASN A 340 38.58 -1.39 -24.96
C ASN A 340 37.32 -2.26 -24.81
N TRP A 341 36.18 -1.64 -24.53
CA TRP A 341 34.91 -2.30 -24.31
C TRP A 341 34.43 -3.12 -25.52
N LYS A 342 34.81 -2.77 -26.75
CA LYS A 342 34.46 -3.55 -27.95
C LYS A 342 35.04 -4.96 -27.95
N GLN A 343 36.13 -5.20 -27.22
CA GLN A 343 36.71 -6.54 -27.04
C GLN A 343 35.81 -7.44 -26.18
N LEU A 344 34.83 -6.85 -25.51
CA LEU A 344 33.88 -7.49 -24.60
C LEU A 344 32.43 -7.22 -25.04
N HIS A 345 32.22 -6.94 -26.33
CA HIS A 345 30.91 -6.65 -26.93
C HIS A 345 30.22 -5.36 -26.43
N GLY A 346 30.95 -4.46 -25.76
CA GLY A 346 30.50 -3.12 -25.47
C GLY A 346 30.78 -2.13 -26.62
N ASN A 347 30.63 -0.84 -26.32
CA ASN A 347 30.88 0.23 -27.29
C ASN A 347 32.38 0.40 -27.59
N ASP A 348 32.74 1.05 -28.71
CA ASP A 348 34.13 1.37 -29.02
C ASP A 348 34.65 2.52 -28.14
N LEU A 349 34.97 2.19 -26.88
CA LEU A 349 35.49 3.11 -25.89
C LEU A 349 36.64 2.47 -25.10
N PRO A 350 37.72 3.22 -24.80
CA PRO A 350 38.75 2.77 -23.88
C PRO A 350 38.16 2.43 -22.51
N ILE A 351 38.65 1.36 -21.90
CA ILE A 351 38.32 1.01 -20.52
C ILE A 351 39.11 1.93 -19.58
N ARG A 352 38.41 2.58 -18.65
CA ARG A 352 38.99 3.47 -17.64
C ARG A 352 38.65 2.94 -16.24
N LEU A 353 39.65 2.55 -15.47
CA LEU A 353 39.45 1.99 -14.14
C LEU A 353 39.39 3.11 -13.09
N VAL A 354 38.32 3.12 -12.30
CA VAL A 354 38.17 3.96 -11.13
C VAL A 354 38.29 3.07 -9.90
N SER A 355 39.47 3.08 -9.29
CA SER A 355 39.78 2.29 -8.10
C SER A 355 39.61 3.11 -6.82
N ARG A 356 39.49 2.41 -5.70
CA ARG A 356 39.58 3.03 -4.37
C ARG A 356 41.01 3.02 -3.85
N ASP A 357 41.34 3.95 -2.95
CA ASP A 357 42.60 3.93 -2.22
C ASP A 357 42.78 2.66 -1.35
N ALA A 358 44.00 2.46 -0.84
CA ALA A 358 44.37 1.28 -0.06
C ALA A 358 43.67 1.16 1.31
N ALA A 359 43.03 2.22 1.81
CA ALA A 359 42.30 2.19 3.08
C ALA A 359 40.86 1.69 2.93
N SER A 360 40.39 1.52 1.69
CA SER A 360 39.07 0.99 1.36
C SER A 360 38.96 -0.51 1.64
N GLY A 361 38.08 -0.89 2.56
CA GLY A 361 37.75 -2.30 2.72
C GLY A 361 36.90 -2.84 1.57
N THR A 362 36.13 -2.00 0.87
CA THR A 362 35.44 -2.38 -0.38
C THR A 362 36.43 -2.84 -1.44
N ARG A 363 37.59 -2.15 -1.57
CA ARG A 363 38.68 -2.60 -2.44
C ARG A 363 39.24 -3.93 -1.99
N ARG A 364 39.49 -4.09 -0.69
CA ARG A 364 40.01 -5.35 -0.14
C ARG A 364 39.05 -6.52 -0.39
N ALA A 365 37.75 -6.29 -0.25
CA ALA A 365 36.70 -7.25 -0.58
C ALA A 365 36.75 -7.60 -2.07
N PHE A 366 36.87 -6.61 -2.96
CA PHE A 366 37.00 -6.81 -4.41
C PHE A 366 38.25 -7.61 -4.78
N GLU A 367 39.40 -7.25 -4.22
CA GLU A 367 40.69 -7.95 -4.40
C GLU A 367 40.62 -9.41 -3.97
N THR A 368 39.90 -9.69 -2.88
CA THR A 368 39.84 -11.03 -2.29
C THR A 368 38.81 -11.92 -2.98
N SER A 369 37.61 -11.38 -3.24
CA SER A 369 36.45 -12.15 -3.70
C SER A 369 36.29 -12.20 -5.23
N VAL A 370 36.78 -11.18 -5.96
CA VAL A 370 36.63 -11.09 -7.42
C VAL A 370 37.96 -11.27 -8.14
N LEU A 371 38.99 -10.52 -7.72
CA LEU A 371 40.30 -10.58 -8.39
C LEU A 371 41.19 -11.74 -7.91
N HIS A 372 40.99 -12.21 -6.69
CA HIS A 372 41.87 -13.16 -5.98
C HIS A 372 43.34 -12.74 -5.92
N ARG A 373 43.58 -11.43 -5.92
CA ARG A 373 44.90 -10.78 -5.81
C ARG A 373 44.70 -9.28 -5.54
N SER A 374 45.75 -8.62 -5.08
CA SER A 374 45.78 -7.16 -5.04
C SER A 374 45.57 -6.58 -6.44
N GLU A 375 44.87 -5.45 -6.53
CA GLU A 375 44.62 -4.77 -7.80
C GLU A 375 45.96 -4.54 -8.55
N PRO A 376 46.14 -5.13 -9.74
CA PRO A 376 47.37 -4.97 -10.50
C PRO A 376 47.44 -3.61 -11.20
N GLY A 377 48.65 -3.24 -11.63
CA GLY A 377 48.90 -2.03 -12.39
C GLY A 377 49.21 -0.81 -11.53
N VAL A 378 49.69 0.24 -12.20
CA VAL A 378 50.01 1.52 -11.59
C VAL A 378 48.85 2.49 -11.72
N VAL A 379 48.79 3.49 -10.85
CA VAL A 379 47.88 4.62 -11.02
C VAL A 379 48.42 5.46 -12.17
N SER A 380 47.72 5.46 -13.30
CA SER A 380 48.13 6.13 -14.54
C SER A 380 47.40 7.45 -14.79
N SER A 381 46.39 7.77 -13.99
CA SER A 381 45.57 8.98 -14.14
C SER A 381 45.32 9.69 -12.80
N TYR A 382 45.36 11.02 -12.79
CA TYR A 382 44.93 11.84 -11.66
C TYR A 382 43.41 12.08 -11.64
N ASP A 383 42.78 12.29 -12.80
CA ASP A 383 41.38 12.73 -12.93
C ASP A 383 40.42 11.66 -13.49
N CYS A 384 40.96 10.46 -13.74
CA CYS A 384 40.32 9.29 -14.35
C CYS A 384 40.07 9.39 -15.86
N GLY A 385 40.42 10.51 -16.53
CA GLY A 385 40.18 10.73 -17.95
C GLY A 385 41.31 10.19 -18.84
N ASP A 386 42.51 10.72 -18.63
CA ASP A 386 43.69 10.46 -19.46
C ASP A 386 44.85 9.91 -18.64
N LYS A 387 45.86 9.35 -19.32
CA LYS A 387 47.05 8.73 -18.68
C LYS A 387 48.12 9.76 -18.29
N ASP A 388 47.71 10.83 -17.61
CA ASP A 388 48.54 11.99 -17.25
C ASP A 388 49.58 11.72 -16.14
N ARG A 389 49.52 10.55 -15.48
CA ARG A 389 50.49 10.12 -14.46
C ARG A 389 51.46 9.05 -14.96
N ASP A 390 51.02 8.17 -15.87
CA ASP A 390 51.88 7.21 -16.56
C ASP A 390 51.33 6.86 -17.95
N GLU A 391 51.84 7.54 -18.97
CA GLU A 391 51.47 7.34 -20.37
C GLU A 391 51.78 5.93 -20.90
N ARG A 392 52.74 5.22 -20.29
CA ARG A 392 53.14 3.86 -20.73
C ARG A 392 52.21 2.78 -20.18
N ALA A 393 51.34 3.11 -19.24
CA ALA A 393 50.38 2.16 -18.69
C ALA A 393 49.44 1.63 -19.79
N ARG A 394 49.09 0.34 -19.71
CA ARG A 394 48.14 -0.27 -20.66
C ARG A 394 46.75 0.35 -20.56
N LEU A 395 46.30 0.63 -19.35
CA LEU A 395 44.98 1.17 -19.03
C LEU A 395 45.07 2.53 -18.34
N THR A 396 44.01 3.32 -18.47
CA THR A 396 43.77 4.48 -17.62
C THR A 396 43.24 3.96 -16.28
N ARG A 397 43.93 4.26 -15.18
CA ARG A 397 43.52 3.90 -13.81
C ARG A 397 43.77 5.08 -12.89
N CYS A 398 42.71 5.52 -12.20
CA CYS A 398 42.81 6.50 -11.12
C CYS A 398 42.45 5.85 -9.78
N GLU A 399 42.84 6.48 -8.68
CA GLU A 399 42.41 6.10 -7.33
C GLU A 399 41.71 7.27 -6.67
N VAL A 400 40.57 7.01 -6.04
CA VAL A 400 39.76 8.01 -5.34
C VAL A 400 39.43 7.58 -3.92
N ASN A 401 39.24 8.57 -3.04
CA ASN A 401 38.83 8.34 -1.67
C ASN A 401 37.30 8.41 -1.54
N GLY A 402 36.72 7.33 -1.01
CA GLY A 402 35.29 7.23 -0.72
C GLY A 402 34.42 6.71 -1.87
N THR A 403 33.32 6.06 -1.49
CA THR A 403 32.32 5.50 -2.42
C THR A 403 31.70 6.60 -3.28
N LYS A 404 31.40 7.77 -2.69
CA LYS A 404 30.87 8.93 -3.41
C LYS A 404 31.79 9.36 -4.56
N SER A 405 33.07 9.54 -4.29
CA SER A 405 34.04 10.02 -5.30
C SER A 405 34.22 9.00 -6.43
N LEU A 406 34.17 7.70 -6.11
CA LEU A 406 34.19 6.64 -7.13
C LEU A 406 32.98 6.73 -8.04
N LEU A 407 31.79 6.79 -7.45
CA LEU A 407 30.54 6.89 -8.21
C LEU A 407 30.45 8.17 -9.04
N ASP A 408 30.92 9.31 -8.51
CA ASP A 408 30.96 10.57 -9.24
C ASP A 408 31.94 10.52 -10.43
N ALA A 409 33.09 9.85 -10.28
CA ALA A 409 34.03 9.64 -11.37
C ALA A 409 33.46 8.69 -12.44
N VAL A 410 32.82 7.58 -12.04
CA VAL A 410 32.16 6.66 -12.98
C VAL A 410 31.02 7.35 -13.72
N ASP A 411 30.23 8.20 -13.06
CA ASP A 411 29.15 8.96 -13.71
C ASP A 411 29.68 9.94 -14.77
N ARG A 412 30.81 10.59 -14.50
CA ARG A 412 31.41 11.61 -15.37
C ARG A 412 32.17 11.03 -16.55
N VAL A 413 32.90 9.93 -16.35
CA VAL A 413 33.94 9.48 -17.28
C VAL A 413 33.41 8.38 -18.22
N PRO A 414 33.32 8.64 -19.55
CA PRO A 414 32.90 7.61 -20.50
C PRO A 414 33.82 6.40 -20.50
N GLY A 415 33.25 5.19 -20.51
CA GLY A 415 34.02 3.95 -20.47
C GLY A 415 34.60 3.61 -19.09
N ALA A 416 34.22 4.33 -18.03
CA ALA A 416 34.64 4.03 -16.68
C ALA A 416 34.05 2.72 -16.14
N LEU A 417 34.86 1.98 -15.37
CA LEU A 417 34.48 0.82 -14.56
C LEU A 417 34.98 1.06 -13.12
N GLY A 418 34.12 0.80 -12.16
CA GLY A 418 34.45 0.79 -10.75
C GLY A 418 33.58 -0.22 -9.99
N TYR A 419 33.52 -0.06 -8.67
CA TYR A 419 32.73 -0.91 -7.79
C TYR A 419 32.17 -0.12 -6.60
N ALA A 420 30.93 -0.41 -6.22
CA ALA A 420 30.24 0.25 -5.11
C ALA A 420 29.11 -0.64 -4.57
N GLU A 421 28.50 -0.24 -3.46
CA GLU A 421 27.20 -0.81 -3.08
C GLU A 421 26.08 -0.34 -4.06
N GLY A 422 24.98 -1.08 -4.10
CA GLY A 422 23.92 -0.85 -5.07
C GLY A 422 23.04 0.38 -4.83
N TYR A 423 22.85 0.79 -3.57
CA TYR A 423 21.93 1.88 -3.24
C TYR A 423 22.46 3.23 -3.75
N ALA A 424 23.70 3.59 -3.46
CA ALA A 424 24.26 4.86 -3.92
C ALA A 424 24.58 4.83 -5.41
N ALA A 425 24.92 3.67 -5.98
CA ALA A 425 25.08 3.52 -7.42
C ALA A 425 23.79 3.88 -8.16
N ALA A 426 22.62 3.43 -7.66
CA ALA A 426 21.32 3.75 -8.23
C ALA A 426 20.92 5.24 -8.13
N GLN A 427 21.64 6.05 -7.33
CA GLN A 427 21.41 7.50 -7.19
C GLN A 427 22.23 8.33 -8.19
N ARG A 428 22.81 7.71 -9.20
CA ARG A 428 23.62 8.36 -10.24
C ARG A 428 22.97 8.18 -11.60
N LYS A 429 23.08 9.21 -12.44
CA LYS A 429 22.27 9.31 -13.67
C LYS A 429 22.83 8.43 -14.78
N HIS A 430 24.15 8.39 -14.91
CA HIS A 430 24.86 7.73 -16.00
C HIS A 430 25.64 6.51 -15.51
N VAL A 431 25.39 6.04 -14.28
CA VAL A 431 26.01 4.84 -13.71
C VAL A 431 25.04 3.68 -13.85
N VAL A 432 25.52 2.58 -14.41
CA VAL A 432 24.77 1.32 -14.52
C VAL A 432 25.44 0.24 -13.69
N SER A 433 24.63 -0.63 -13.07
CA SER A 433 25.16 -1.84 -12.44
C SER A 433 25.48 -2.87 -13.52
N VAL A 434 26.63 -3.51 -13.40
CA VAL A 434 27.08 -4.57 -14.31
C VAL A 434 26.94 -5.91 -13.59
N ARG A 435 26.20 -6.83 -14.20
CA ARG A 435 26.05 -8.19 -13.67
C ARG A 435 27.39 -8.89 -13.62
N LEU A 436 27.62 -9.66 -12.56
CA LEU A 436 28.81 -10.47 -12.40
C LEU A 436 28.43 -11.94 -12.51
N ASN A 437 28.97 -12.64 -13.51
CA ASN A 437 28.60 -14.01 -13.85
C ASN A 437 27.10 -14.19 -14.10
N GLY A 438 26.43 -13.19 -14.68
CA GLY A 438 24.98 -13.21 -14.94
C GLY A 438 24.09 -12.84 -13.75
N HIS A 439 24.67 -12.53 -12.59
CA HIS A 439 23.94 -12.22 -11.37
C HIS A 439 24.06 -10.74 -10.96
N GLU A 440 23.00 -10.20 -10.36
CA GLU A 440 22.96 -8.85 -9.77
C GLU A 440 23.28 -8.90 -8.26
N PRO A 441 23.81 -7.82 -7.67
CA PRO A 441 23.96 -7.69 -6.22
C PRO A 441 22.58 -7.51 -5.55
N ASP A 442 21.87 -8.61 -5.29
CA ASP A 442 20.50 -8.62 -4.74
C ASP A 442 20.43 -9.14 -3.30
N ILE A 443 19.65 -8.43 -2.47
CA ILE A 443 19.41 -8.69 -1.04
C ILE A 443 18.76 -10.06 -0.77
N GLU A 444 18.13 -10.70 -1.76
CA GLU A 444 17.74 -12.11 -1.71
C GLU A 444 18.94 -13.07 -1.88
N TRP A 445 20.14 -12.66 -1.45
CA TRP A 445 21.39 -13.38 -1.58
C TRP A 445 21.34 -14.83 -1.06
N GLY A 446 20.53 -15.13 -0.04
CA GLY A 446 20.29 -16.50 0.43
C GLY A 446 19.79 -17.48 -0.64
N ARG A 447 19.19 -16.97 -1.73
CA ARG A 447 18.76 -17.74 -2.92
C ARG A 447 19.80 -17.73 -4.06
N GLN A 448 20.74 -16.79 -4.04
CA GLN A 448 21.78 -16.59 -5.05
C GLN A 448 23.17 -16.94 -4.48
N ARG A 449 23.35 -18.20 -4.06
CA ARG A 449 24.56 -18.69 -3.35
C ARG A 449 25.89 -18.46 -4.09
N ASP A 450 25.84 -18.09 -5.38
CA ASP A 450 26.98 -18.00 -6.26
C ASP A 450 27.44 -16.56 -6.54
N TYR A 451 26.76 -15.52 -6.03
CA TYR A 451 27.22 -14.14 -6.19
C TYR A 451 28.48 -13.88 -5.34
N PRO A 452 29.64 -13.55 -5.94
CA PRO A 452 30.91 -13.58 -5.22
C PRO A 452 31.22 -12.27 -4.49
N PHE A 453 30.62 -11.14 -4.88
CA PHE A 453 31.10 -9.83 -4.43
C PHE A 453 30.25 -9.25 -3.28
N TRP A 454 30.60 -9.64 -2.07
CA TRP A 454 29.92 -9.21 -0.86
C TRP A 454 30.90 -9.17 0.32
N THR A 455 30.50 -8.52 1.39
CA THR A 455 31.27 -8.51 2.64
C THR A 455 30.38 -8.31 3.86
N VAL A 456 30.93 -8.55 5.04
CA VAL A 456 30.28 -8.28 6.33
C VAL A 456 30.71 -6.91 6.82
N GLU A 457 29.74 -6.11 7.26
CA GLU A 457 30.00 -4.88 7.98
C GLU A 457 30.14 -5.17 9.48
N TYR A 458 31.20 -4.62 10.08
CA TYR A 458 31.55 -4.75 11.47
C TYR A 458 31.47 -3.38 12.16
N LEU A 459 31.01 -3.37 13.40
CA LEU A 459 31.21 -2.26 14.32
C LEU A 459 32.25 -2.67 15.36
N TYR A 460 33.38 -1.96 15.35
CA TYR A 460 34.47 -2.19 16.27
C TYR A 460 34.49 -1.15 17.40
N THR A 461 34.72 -1.61 18.63
CA THR A 461 35.05 -0.78 19.78
C THR A 461 36.46 -1.10 20.28
N TYR A 462 37.01 -0.21 21.11
CA TYR A 462 38.28 -0.46 21.79
C TYR A 462 38.01 -1.09 23.16
N GLY A 463 38.06 -2.42 23.21
CA GLY A 463 37.53 -3.21 24.32
C GLY A 463 36.01 -3.13 24.41
N ARG A 464 35.47 -3.81 25.41
CA ARG A 464 34.05 -3.73 25.74
C ARG A 464 33.69 -2.34 26.28
N PRO A 465 32.70 -1.63 25.69
CA PRO A 465 32.25 -0.34 26.21
C PRO A 465 31.57 -0.51 27.58
N GLU A 466 31.70 0.50 28.44
CA GLU A 466 31.05 0.50 29.75
C GLU A 466 29.53 0.37 29.63
N ASP A 467 28.93 -0.44 30.49
CA ASP A 467 27.49 -0.60 30.57
C ASP A 467 26.84 0.76 30.89
N GLY A 468 25.87 1.16 30.08
CA GLY A 468 25.20 2.46 30.26
C GLY A 468 25.82 3.62 29.47
N SER A 469 27.03 3.47 28.92
CA SER A 469 27.64 4.48 28.06
C SER A 469 26.83 4.72 26.77
N LEU A 470 26.98 5.90 26.16
CA LEU A 470 26.39 6.20 24.85
C LEU A 470 26.82 5.18 23.78
N THR A 471 28.09 4.75 23.78
CA THR A 471 28.59 3.71 22.89
C THR A 471 27.80 2.41 23.05
N ALA A 472 27.66 1.90 24.28
CA ALA A 472 26.93 0.67 24.54
C ALA A 472 25.43 0.78 24.17
N LYS A 473 24.80 1.92 24.46
CA LYS A 473 23.40 2.17 24.09
C LYS A 473 23.19 2.31 22.59
N PHE A 474 24.14 2.90 21.87
CA PHE A 474 24.09 3.00 20.41
C PHE A 474 24.28 1.63 19.74
N LEU A 475 25.23 0.81 20.22
CA LEU A 475 25.39 -0.56 19.75
C LEU A 475 24.11 -1.38 19.97
N ALA A 476 23.48 -1.28 21.14
CA ALA A 476 22.19 -1.93 21.40
C ALA A 476 21.07 -1.41 20.47
N PHE A 477 21.11 -0.13 20.06
CA PHE A 477 20.14 0.42 19.12
C PHE A 477 20.29 -0.16 17.69
N MET A 478 21.49 -0.61 17.31
CA MET A 478 21.70 -1.30 16.03
C MET A 478 20.86 -2.57 15.90
N ASP A 479 20.50 -3.20 17.03
CA ASP A 479 19.61 -4.37 17.06
C ASP A 479 18.12 -4.02 16.99
N SER A 480 17.75 -2.74 16.97
CA SER A 480 16.36 -2.32 16.85
C SER A 480 15.80 -2.55 15.45
N ASP A 481 14.48 -2.70 15.34
CA ASP A 481 13.80 -2.79 14.04
C ASP A 481 13.98 -1.52 13.20
N THR A 482 14.17 -0.37 13.85
CA THR A 482 14.45 0.91 13.17
C THR A 482 15.78 0.84 12.42
N ALA A 483 16.86 0.43 13.09
CA ALA A 483 18.17 0.29 12.46
C ALA A 483 18.15 -0.77 11.35
N LYS A 484 17.52 -1.93 11.60
CA LYS A 484 17.37 -3.01 10.61
C LYS A 484 16.58 -2.56 9.37
N ASN A 485 15.49 -1.81 9.55
CA ASN A 485 14.71 -1.28 8.43
C ASN A 485 15.47 -0.26 7.60
N ILE A 486 16.27 0.60 8.25
CA ILE A 486 17.18 1.51 7.53
C ILE A 486 18.19 0.72 6.72
N MET A 487 18.86 -0.27 7.31
CA MET A 487 19.81 -1.12 6.57
C MET A 487 19.17 -1.76 5.33
N ARG A 488 17.94 -2.29 5.44
CA ARG A 488 17.19 -2.85 4.29
C ARG A 488 16.85 -1.80 3.24
N MET A 489 16.49 -0.57 3.65
CA MET A 489 16.23 0.55 2.74
C MET A 489 17.47 0.86 1.89
N TYR A 490 18.67 0.80 2.49
CA TYR A 490 19.96 0.96 1.82
C TYR A 490 20.47 -0.33 1.15
N LYS A 491 19.62 -1.34 0.96
CA LYS A 491 19.95 -2.62 0.29
C LYS A 491 21.05 -3.42 0.99
N HIS A 492 21.14 -3.33 2.31
CA HIS A 492 21.97 -4.19 3.14
C HIS A 492 21.11 -5.25 3.84
N VAL A 493 21.72 -6.39 4.18
CA VAL A 493 21.03 -7.49 4.86
C VAL A 493 21.46 -7.51 6.33
N PRO A 494 20.60 -7.12 7.28
CA PRO A 494 20.93 -7.17 8.71
C PRO A 494 21.28 -8.60 9.15
N CYS A 495 22.22 -8.75 10.08
CA CYS A 495 22.61 -10.06 10.60
C CYS A 495 21.47 -10.82 11.32
N ALA A 496 20.42 -10.10 11.74
CA ALA A 496 19.21 -10.70 12.31
C ALA A 496 18.35 -11.45 11.28
N ASP A 497 18.53 -11.21 9.98
CA ASP A 497 17.72 -11.78 8.90
C ASP A 497 18.22 -13.17 8.51
N ARG A 498 18.08 -14.12 9.44
CA ARG A 498 18.61 -15.51 9.33
C ARG A 498 18.10 -16.30 8.14
N GLN A 499 17.00 -15.89 7.50
CA GLN A 499 16.48 -16.55 6.30
C GLN A 499 17.21 -16.09 5.03
N SER A 500 17.78 -14.89 5.03
CA SER A 500 18.46 -14.27 3.89
C SER A 500 19.97 -14.52 3.90
N LEU A 501 20.51 -15.07 4.99
CA LEU A 501 21.94 -15.32 5.18
C LEU A 501 22.23 -16.80 5.48
N PRO A 502 23.29 -17.40 4.92
CA PRO A 502 23.83 -18.67 5.38
C PRO A 502 24.17 -18.58 6.87
N ALA A 503 23.92 -19.67 7.58
CA ALA A 503 24.04 -19.74 9.04
C ALA A 503 25.43 -19.36 9.60
N THR A 504 26.46 -19.28 8.77
CA THR A 504 27.86 -19.02 9.16
C THR A 504 28.30 -17.56 9.02
N VAL A 505 27.57 -16.72 8.28
CA VAL A 505 28.06 -15.37 7.90
C VAL A 505 27.98 -14.37 9.06
N CYS A 506 26.92 -14.45 9.86
CA CYS A 506 26.69 -13.59 11.02
C CYS A 506 26.74 -14.35 12.35
N ARG A 507 27.42 -15.50 12.40
CA ARG A 507 27.78 -16.15 13.67
C ARG A 507 29.17 -15.66 14.11
N PRO A 508 29.37 -15.42 15.41
CA PRO A 508 30.65 -14.95 15.95
C PRO A 508 31.80 -15.86 15.53
#